data_AF-A0A414WSC1-F1
#
_entry.id   AF-A0A414WSC1-F1
#
_cell.length_a   1.000
_cell.length_b   1.000
_cell.length_c   1.000
_cell.angle_alpha   90.00
_cell.angle_beta   90.00
_cell.angle_gamma   90.00
#
_symmetry.space_group_name_H-M   'P 1'
#
loop_
_entity.id
_entity.type
_entity.pdbx_description
1 polymer ?
#
loop_
_entity_poly.entity_id
_entity_poly.type
_entity_poly.pdbx_seq_one_letter_code
_entity_poly.pdbx_strand_id
1 'polypeptide(L)'
;MRNLESNTETEVCDLEKRLGIAIPKVYKDFLMNVSNGFDIMNCTLALHGCRTSYNRSDLDSWYLLGTYEYDGSKLYLNTLDDKIYYCDRYDATPLKSWDSLSAMLTSDIERIFGLFDADGHCIDEDVPTTPVVI
;
A
#
# COMPACT_ATOMS: atom_id res chain seq x y z
N MET A 1 30.42 1.25 15.33
CA MET A 1 28.96 1.01 15.37
C MET A 1 28.30 2.33 15.00
N ARG A 2 27.64 2.41 13.85
CA ARG A 2 26.82 3.58 13.50
C ARG A 2 25.44 3.37 14.11
N ASN A 3 24.97 4.33 14.88
CA ASN A 3 23.64 4.32 15.48
C ASN A 3 22.58 4.15 14.37
N LEU A 4 21.75 3.12 14.52
CA LEU A 4 20.56 2.82 13.73
C LEU A 4 19.34 3.55 14.31
N GLU A 5 19.49 4.80 14.76
CA GLU A 5 18.33 5.68 14.86
C GLU A 5 17.94 5.98 13.41
N SER A 6 16.90 5.29 12.96
CA SER A 6 16.73 4.85 11.56
C SER A 6 16.62 5.99 10.55
N ASN A 7 17.26 5.81 9.39
CA ASN A 7 17.16 6.69 8.21
C ASN A 7 15.69 7.02 7.86
N THR A 8 14.78 6.09 8.14
CA THR A 8 13.34 6.20 7.90
C THR A 8 12.67 7.34 8.70
N GLU A 9 13.09 7.62 9.94
CA GLU A 9 12.44 8.68 10.74
C GLU A 9 12.66 10.07 10.11
N THR A 10 13.89 10.29 9.64
CA THR A 10 14.27 11.53 8.96
C THR A 10 13.56 11.63 7.61
N GLU A 11 13.51 10.53 6.84
CA GLU A 11 12.79 10.45 5.57
C GLU A 11 11.29 10.73 5.72
N VAL A 12 10.64 10.17 6.75
CA VAL A 12 9.23 10.41 7.07
C VAL A 12 9.00 11.87 7.43
N CYS A 13 9.81 12.44 8.33
CA CYS A 13 9.69 13.85 8.73
C CYS A 13 9.90 14.81 7.56
N ASP A 14 10.88 14.54 6.70
CA ASP A 14 11.16 15.38 5.54
C ASP A 14 10.10 15.24 4.45
N LEU A 15 9.50 14.05 4.29
CA LEU A 15 8.38 13.84 3.40
C LEU A 15 7.13 14.60 3.88
N GLU A 16 6.79 14.54 5.17
CA GLU A 16 5.68 15.30 5.76
C GLU A 16 5.86 16.82 5.54
N LYS A 17 7.06 17.35 5.80
CA LYS A 17 7.39 18.77 5.56
C LYS A 17 7.24 19.16 4.09
N ARG A 18 7.70 18.30 3.17
CA ARG A 18 7.64 18.56 1.73
C ARG A 18 6.22 18.52 1.18
N LEU A 19 5.41 17.58 1.66
CA LEU A 19 4.03 17.42 1.22
C LEU A 19 3.07 18.42 1.91
N GLY A 20 3.47 18.99 3.05
CA GLY A 20 2.60 19.87 3.84
C GLY A 20 1.46 19.12 4.54
N ILE A 21 1.49 17.78 4.54
CA ILE A 21 0.50 16.92 5.17
C ILE A 21 1.20 15.90 6.09
N ALA A 22 0.52 15.51 7.16
CA ALA A 22 0.98 14.43 8.02
C ALA A 22 0.72 13.07 7.35
N ILE A 23 1.66 12.14 7.45
CA ILE A 23 1.43 10.76 7.03
C ILE A 23 0.52 10.12 8.09
N PRO A 24 -0.56 9.44 7.69
CA PRO A 24 -1.48 8.85 8.65
C PRO A 24 -0.77 7.91 9.61
N LYS A 25 -1.12 8.00 10.90
CA LYS A 25 -0.42 7.30 11.99
C LYS A 25 -0.25 5.80 11.71
N VAL A 26 -1.31 5.14 11.26
CA VAL A 26 -1.31 3.70 10.95
C VAL A 26 -0.24 3.35 9.90
N TYR A 27 -0.10 4.17 8.86
CA TYR A 27 0.89 3.91 7.82
C TYR A 27 2.29 4.33 8.24
N LYS A 28 2.43 5.42 9.01
CA LYS A 28 3.69 5.83 9.62
C LYS A 28 4.24 4.72 10.53
N ASP A 29 3.38 4.09 11.33
CA ASP A 29 3.76 2.97 12.19
C ASP A 29 4.27 1.77 11.36
N PHE A 30 3.63 1.47 10.22
CA PHE A 30 4.11 0.45 9.28
C PHE A 30 5.48 0.80 8.68
N LEU A 31 5.65 2.02 8.18
CA LEU A 31 6.90 2.47 7.55
C LEU A 31 8.08 2.41 8.52
N MET A 32 7.85 2.81 9.77
CA MET A 32 8.87 2.89 10.81
C MET A 32 9.23 1.54 11.42
N ASN A 33 8.23 0.66 11.62
CA ASN A 33 8.40 -0.54 12.45
C ASN A 33 8.29 -1.86 11.68
N VAL A 34 7.80 -1.83 10.43
CA VAL A 34 7.59 -3.04 9.61
C VAL A 34 8.44 -2.98 8.34
N SER A 35 8.17 -2.04 7.43
CA SER A 35 8.97 -1.86 6.20
C SER A 35 8.73 -0.50 5.55
N ASN A 36 9.78 0.12 5.02
CA ASN A 36 9.68 1.34 4.19
C ASN A 36 9.31 1.00 2.73
N GLY A 37 8.16 0.35 2.55
CA GLY A 37 7.71 -0.23 1.28
C GLY A 37 8.23 -1.65 1.04
N PHE A 38 7.51 -2.44 0.22
CA PHE A 38 7.88 -3.80 -0.14
C PHE A 38 7.00 -4.33 -1.28
N ASP A 39 7.51 -5.27 -2.08
CA ASP A 39 6.80 -5.92 -3.17
C ASP A 39 6.41 -7.36 -2.79
N ILE A 40 5.13 -7.70 -2.89
CA ILE A 40 4.61 -9.03 -2.57
C ILE A 40 4.47 -9.84 -3.87
N MET A 41 5.08 -11.04 -3.90
CA MET A 41 4.99 -12.06 -4.96
C MET A 41 5.12 -11.54 -6.40
N ASN A 42 6.34 -11.53 -6.93
CA ASN A 42 6.67 -11.01 -8.27
C ASN A 42 6.03 -9.63 -8.55
N CYS A 43 6.03 -8.77 -7.53
CA CYS A 43 5.40 -7.44 -7.55
C CYS A 43 3.89 -7.42 -7.75
N THR A 44 3.16 -8.50 -7.52
CA THR A 44 1.68 -8.52 -7.57
C THR A 44 1.05 -7.35 -6.84
N LEU A 45 1.53 -7.06 -5.62
CA LEU A 45 1.18 -5.88 -4.85
C LEU A 45 2.45 -5.16 -4.42
N ALA A 46 2.60 -3.90 -4.84
CA ALA A 46 3.65 -3.01 -4.41
C ALA A 46 3.14 -2.05 -3.32
N LEU A 47 3.65 -2.17 -2.09
CA LEU A 47 3.41 -1.20 -1.03
C LEU A 47 4.45 -0.08 -1.11
N HIS A 48 3.98 1.16 -1.19
CA HIS A 48 4.83 2.32 -1.44
C HIS A 48 5.55 2.79 -0.16
N GLY A 49 6.87 2.74 -0.15
CA GLY A 49 7.65 3.43 0.89
C GLY A 49 7.46 4.95 0.88
N CYS A 50 8.30 5.67 1.62
CA CYS A 50 8.41 7.13 1.59
C CYS A 50 8.83 7.62 0.19
N ARG A 51 7.87 7.75 -0.73
CA ARG A 51 8.08 8.21 -2.11
C ARG A 51 7.78 9.70 -2.25
N THR A 52 8.65 10.40 -2.99
CA THR A 52 8.60 11.85 -3.23
C THR A 52 8.03 12.24 -4.60
N SER A 53 7.73 11.26 -5.47
CA SER A 53 7.49 11.46 -6.90
C SER A 53 6.02 11.46 -7.33
N TYR A 54 5.08 11.11 -6.46
CA TYR A 54 3.66 11.20 -6.79
C TYR A 54 3.12 12.56 -6.35
N ASN A 55 2.44 13.25 -7.25
CA ASN A 55 1.73 14.46 -6.90
C ASN A 55 0.59 14.09 -5.94
N ARG A 56 0.85 14.35 -4.66
CA ARG A 56 0.02 14.06 -3.50
C ARG A 56 -0.80 15.31 -3.11
N SER A 57 -1.07 16.21 -4.06
CA SER A 57 -1.73 17.50 -3.81
C SER A 57 -3.25 17.43 -3.74
N ASP A 58 -3.87 16.32 -4.15
CA ASP A 58 -5.33 16.11 -4.07
C ASP A 58 -5.74 15.28 -2.82
N LEU A 59 -4.91 15.26 -1.77
CA LEU A 59 -4.97 14.32 -0.63
C LEU A 59 -5.71 14.83 0.62
N ASP A 60 -6.66 15.76 0.53
CA ASP A 60 -7.31 16.29 1.74
C ASP A 60 -7.93 15.18 2.63
N SER A 61 -8.30 14.04 2.03
CA SER A 61 -8.93 12.92 2.73
C SER A 61 -8.38 11.53 2.47
N TRP A 62 -7.31 11.35 1.68
CA TRP A 62 -6.80 10.01 1.40
C TRP A 62 -5.30 9.96 1.13
N TYR A 63 -4.69 8.79 1.30
CA TYR A 63 -3.24 8.58 1.17
C TYR A 63 -2.96 7.28 0.40
N LEU A 64 -2.33 7.39 -0.78
CA LEU A 64 -1.94 6.24 -1.59
C LEU A 64 -0.91 5.36 -0.86
N LEU A 65 -1.24 4.07 -0.72
CA LEU A 65 -0.46 3.04 -0.02
C LEU A 65 0.22 2.06 -0.96
N GLY A 66 -0.39 1.75 -2.11
CA GLY A 66 0.14 0.73 -3.00
C GLY A 66 -0.59 0.61 -4.32
N THR A 67 -0.05 -0.26 -5.17
CA THR A 67 -0.52 -0.51 -6.53
C THR A 67 -0.49 -2.01 -6.81
N TYR A 68 -1.49 -2.53 -7.53
CA TYR A 68 -1.45 -3.88 -8.10
C TYR A 68 -0.88 -3.81 -9.52
N GLU A 69 0.15 -4.59 -9.82
CA GLU A 69 0.86 -4.48 -11.10
C GLU A 69 0.06 -5.00 -12.30
N TYR A 70 -0.89 -5.92 -12.07
CA TYR A 70 -1.70 -6.51 -13.14
C TYR A 70 -2.43 -5.46 -13.99
N ASP A 71 -3.07 -4.49 -13.35
CA ASP A 71 -3.87 -3.45 -14.01
C ASP A 71 -3.59 -2.04 -13.48
N GLY A 72 -2.61 -1.86 -12.59
CA GLY A 72 -2.27 -0.58 -11.97
C GLY A 72 -3.36 0.01 -11.07
N SER A 73 -4.32 -0.80 -10.64
CA SER A 73 -5.31 -0.44 -9.61
C SER A 73 -4.62 -0.14 -8.27
N LYS A 74 -5.31 0.59 -7.39
CA LYS A 74 -4.66 1.28 -6.27
C LYS A 74 -5.26 0.88 -4.93
N LEU A 75 -4.40 0.96 -3.90
CA LEU A 75 -4.79 0.94 -2.49
C LEU A 75 -4.54 2.30 -1.86
N TYR A 76 -5.53 2.82 -1.14
CA TYR A 76 -5.38 4.05 -0.37
C TYR A 76 -6.02 3.94 1.02
N LEU A 77 -5.49 4.70 1.96
CA LEU A 77 -6.08 4.93 3.27
C LEU A 77 -6.93 6.19 3.20
N ASN A 78 -8.20 6.12 3.59
CA ASN A 78 -9.03 7.30 3.80
C ASN A 78 -8.79 7.82 5.22
N THR A 79 -8.39 9.07 5.34
CA THR A 79 -8.04 9.70 6.62
C THR A 79 -9.26 10.20 7.39
N LEU A 80 -10.46 10.16 6.79
CA LEU A 80 -11.71 10.54 7.44
C LEU A 80 -12.34 9.39 8.25
N ASP A 81 -12.13 8.15 7.82
CA ASP A 81 -12.72 6.95 8.44
C ASP A 81 -11.68 5.86 8.81
N ASP A 82 -10.39 6.13 8.57
CA ASP A 82 -9.26 5.21 8.79
C ASP A 82 -9.35 3.86 8.06
N LYS A 83 -10.18 3.77 7.01
CA LYS A 83 -10.35 2.55 6.22
C LYS A 83 -9.40 2.47 5.04
N ILE A 84 -9.09 1.23 4.63
CA ILE A 84 -8.36 0.96 3.41
C ILE A 84 -9.34 0.72 2.29
N TYR A 85 -9.11 1.35 1.15
CA TYR A 85 -9.92 1.20 -0.04
C TYR A 85 -9.07 0.73 -1.22
N TYR A 86 -9.66 -0.16 -2.00
CA TYR A 86 -9.19 -0.60 -3.30
C TYR A 86 -10.05 0.06 -4.39
N CYS A 87 -9.40 0.60 -5.42
CA CYS A 87 -10.08 1.29 -6.52
C CYS A 87 -9.38 1.07 -7.86
N ASP A 88 -10.05 1.46 -8.94
CA ASP A 88 -9.47 1.45 -10.29
C ASP A 88 -8.23 2.37 -10.40
N ARG A 89 -7.43 2.14 -11.43
CA ARG A 89 -6.25 2.97 -11.75
C ARG A 89 -6.59 4.46 -11.89
N TYR A 90 -7.74 4.82 -12.45
CA TYR A 90 -8.10 6.21 -12.75
C TYR A 90 -9.38 6.69 -12.06
N ASP A 91 -10.05 5.83 -11.29
CA ASP A 91 -11.25 6.16 -10.51
C ASP A 91 -11.05 5.77 -9.04
N ALA A 92 -11.18 6.75 -8.15
CA ALA A 92 -11.04 6.57 -6.71
C ALA A 92 -12.32 6.04 -6.04
N THR A 93 -13.38 5.76 -6.79
CA THR A 93 -14.58 5.10 -6.28
C THR A 93 -14.21 3.74 -5.69
N PRO A 94 -14.51 3.47 -4.41
CA PRO A 94 -14.21 2.19 -3.79
C PRO A 94 -14.85 1.00 -4.50
N LEU A 95 -14.01 0.04 -4.90
CA LEU A 95 -14.44 -1.27 -5.37
C LEU A 95 -14.48 -2.27 -4.21
N LYS A 96 -13.59 -2.10 -3.22
CA LYS A 96 -13.55 -2.90 -1.99
C LYS A 96 -12.97 -2.07 -0.84
N SER A 97 -13.33 -2.43 0.39
CA SER A 97 -12.84 -1.77 1.59
C SER A 97 -12.45 -2.76 2.69
N TRP A 98 -11.50 -2.37 3.54
CA TRP A 98 -11.15 -3.05 4.77
C TRP A 98 -11.18 -2.06 5.94
N ASP A 99 -11.58 -2.55 7.11
CA ASP A 99 -11.67 -1.72 8.31
C ASP A 99 -10.30 -1.31 8.89
N SER A 100 -9.20 -1.90 8.42
CA SER A 100 -7.85 -1.52 8.83
C SER A 100 -6.76 -2.00 7.87
N LEU A 101 -5.56 -1.41 7.96
CA LEU A 101 -4.36 -1.87 7.26
C LEU A 101 -4.03 -3.33 7.58
N SER A 102 -4.18 -3.74 8.84
CA SER A 102 -3.94 -5.13 9.23
C SER A 102 -4.93 -6.09 8.56
N ALA A 103 -6.23 -5.76 8.54
CA ALA A 103 -7.24 -6.58 7.89
C ALA A 103 -7.00 -6.69 6.38
N MET A 104 -6.57 -5.60 5.74
CA MET A 104 -6.16 -5.61 4.34
C MET A 104 -4.95 -6.52 4.12
N LEU A 105 -3.86 -6.33 4.86
CA LEU A 105 -2.63 -7.11 4.70
C LEU A 105 -2.89 -8.60 4.89
N THR A 106 -3.57 -9.01 5.97
CA THR A 106 -3.82 -10.43 6.24
C THR A 106 -4.65 -11.07 5.12
N SER A 107 -5.81 -10.50 4.82
CA SER A 107 -6.73 -11.14 3.85
C SER A 107 -6.19 -11.11 2.41
N ASP A 108 -5.50 -10.03 2.01
CA ASP A 108 -5.01 -9.92 0.65
C ASP A 108 -3.70 -10.68 0.42
N ILE A 109 -2.83 -10.77 1.44
CA ILE A 109 -1.67 -11.67 1.38
C ILE A 109 -2.12 -13.12 1.28
N GLU A 110 -3.07 -13.56 2.11
CA GLU A 110 -3.63 -14.92 2.01
C GLU A 110 -4.18 -15.22 0.61
N ARG A 111 -4.90 -14.26 0.01
CA ARG A 111 -5.39 -14.37 -1.37
C ARG A 111 -4.24 -14.47 -2.37
N ILE A 112 -3.27 -13.55 -2.32
CA ILE A 112 -2.14 -13.51 -3.26
C ILE A 112 -1.36 -14.82 -3.18
N PHE A 113 -1.05 -15.32 -1.99
CA PHE A 113 -0.37 -16.61 -1.84
C PHE A 113 -1.16 -17.78 -2.45
N GLY A 114 -2.48 -17.73 -2.44
CA GLY A 114 -3.34 -18.72 -3.09
C GLY A 114 -3.27 -18.72 -4.63
N LEU A 115 -2.67 -17.71 -5.26
CA LEU A 115 -2.49 -17.62 -6.71
C LEU A 115 -1.18 -18.24 -7.20
N PHE A 116 -0.27 -18.59 -6.29
CA PHE A 116 1.06 -19.11 -6.63
C PHE A 116 1.23 -20.53 -6.09
N ASP A 117 1.99 -21.35 -6.82
CA ASP A 117 2.38 -22.67 -6.37
C ASP A 117 3.49 -22.61 -5.30
N ALA A 118 3.90 -23.76 -4.79
CA ALA A 118 4.93 -23.85 -3.75
C ALA A 118 6.32 -23.37 -4.20
N ASP A 119 6.56 -23.30 -5.51
CA ASP A 119 7.81 -22.80 -6.11
C ASP A 119 7.73 -21.30 -6.44
N GLY A 120 6.56 -20.67 -6.21
CA GLY A 120 6.32 -19.25 -6.45
C GLY A 120 5.94 -18.90 -7.88
N HIS A 121 5.53 -19.88 -8.70
CA HIS A 121 4.99 -19.62 -10.04
C HIS A 121 3.50 -19.34 -9.98
N CYS A 122 3.02 -18.43 -10.84
CA CYS A 122 1.59 -18.18 -10.96
C CYS A 122 0.88 -19.45 -11.45
N ILE A 123 -0.17 -19.86 -10.75
CA ILE A 123 -0.93 -21.07 -11.08
C ILE A 123 -1.70 -20.87 -12.40
N ASP A 124 -2.20 -19.66 -12.63
CA ASP A 124 -2.94 -19.28 -13.83
C ASP A 124 -2.66 -17.80 -14.18
N GLU A 125 -1.96 -17.56 -15.28
CA GLU A 125 -1.60 -16.20 -15.73
C GLU A 125 -2.78 -15.41 -16.31
N ASP A 126 -3.88 -16.09 -16.68
CA ASP A 126 -5.08 -15.45 -17.21
C ASP A 126 -6.00 -14.94 -16.09
N VAL A 127 -5.75 -15.34 -14.83
CA VAL A 127 -6.51 -14.90 -13.67
C VAL A 127 -5.96 -13.56 -13.15
N PRO A 128 -6.80 -12.52 -13.01
CA PRO A 128 -6.38 -11.26 -12.41
C PRO A 128 -5.83 -11.45 -11.00
N THR A 129 -4.69 -10.82 -10.72
CA THR A 129 -4.05 -10.88 -9.40
C THR A 129 -4.54 -9.75 -8.46
N THR A 130 -5.56 -9.00 -8.87
CA THR A 130 -6.21 -7.94 -8.10
C THR A 130 -7.23 -8.48 -7.08
N PRO A 131 -7.64 -7.68 -6.09
CA PRO A 131 -8.67 -8.07 -5.12
C PRO A 131 -10.01 -8.40 -5.79
N VAL A 132 -10.63 -9.50 -5.37
CA VAL A 132 -11.98 -9.86 -5.80
C VAL A 132 -12.99 -8.89 -5.18
N VAL A 133 -13.80 -8.27 -6.04
CA VAL A 133 -14.95 -7.43 -5.71
C VAL A 133 -16.17 -8.35 -5.56
N ILE A 134 -16.76 -8.40 -4.37
CA ILE A 134 -17.94 -9.23 -4.05
C ILE A 134 -19.14 -8.31 -3.85
#